data_AF-A0A372BR56-F1
#
_entry.id   AF-A0A372BR56-F1
#
_cell.length_a   1.000
_cell.length_b   1.000
_cell.length_c   1.000
_cell.angle_alpha   90.00
_cell.angle_beta   90.00
_cell.angle_gamma   90.00
#
_symmetry.space_group_name_H-M   'P 1'
#
loop_
_entity.id
_entity.type
_entity.pdbx_description
1 polymer ?
#
loop_
_entity_poly.entity_id
_entity_poly.type
_entity_poly.pdbx_seq_one_letter_code
_entity_poly.pdbx_strand_id
1 'polypeptide(L)'
;MWPLILRGVAMAGARTAAPAAGEVVAAQGGRVIATEAAKGMATIVLAKEVSKDITKQQRCNKCEPYQLGNKHEIERSMGNEINTQYQFKIANLSSYPLTFRTSEPFLKPGNKKETTKVQEWVVGGVSFDGLWPMECILVEAKGRYAQFLDPKMKVFIRNNVFDLMIKEAASQKAVVLTLKTAKLNWYFYEKETKDFFDERIANMIHTIFMPL
;
A
#
# COMPACT_ATOMS: atom_id res chain seq x y z
N MET A 1 48.71 -56.10 -35.60
CA MET A 1 48.14 -54.74 -35.56
C MET A 1 47.84 -54.39 -34.12
N TRP A 2 48.40 -53.28 -33.66
CA TRP A 2 48.34 -52.74 -32.29
C TRP A 2 46.95 -52.24 -31.87
N PRO A 3 46.70 -52.10 -30.55
CA PRO A 3 45.59 -51.33 -29.98
C PRO A 3 46.04 -49.91 -29.56
N LEU A 4 45.17 -48.89 -29.68
CA LEU A 4 45.25 -47.58 -29.01
C LEU A 4 43.85 -46.93 -29.07
N ILE A 5 43.14 -46.67 -27.96
CA ILE A 5 43.25 -45.57 -26.96
C ILE A 5 42.30 -44.38 -27.26
N LEU A 6 41.70 -43.87 -26.16
CA LEU A 6 41.19 -42.51 -25.85
C LEU A 6 39.71 -42.11 -26.05
N ARG A 7 39.07 -41.91 -24.88
CA ARG A 7 38.23 -40.79 -24.39
C ARG A 7 37.81 -39.69 -25.38
N GLY A 8 36.54 -39.26 -25.28
CA GLY A 8 36.16 -37.89 -25.65
C GLY A 8 34.65 -37.61 -25.78
N VAL A 9 34.06 -37.12 -24.68
CA VAL A 9 32.91 -36.19 -24.49
C VAL A 9 32.16 -35.66 -25.74
N ALA A 10 30.81 -35.75 -25.75
CA ALA A 10 29.86 -34.61 -25.68
C ALA A 10 28.49 -34.85 -26.35
N MET A 11 27.45 -34.53 -25.57
CA MET A 11 26.11 -34.02 -25.93
C MET A 11 25.23 -34.75 -26.96
N ALA A 12 24.07 -35.24 -26.50
CA ALA A 12 22.84 -34.46 -26.49
C ALA A 12 21.66 -35.33 -26.03
N GLY A 13 20.74 -34.74 -25.26
CA GLY A 13 19.37 -35.24 -25.17
C GLY A 13 18.94 -35.75 -23.80
N ALA A 14 18.65 -34.83 -22.89
CA ALA A 14 17.53 -35.02 -21.96
C ALA A 14 16.89 -33.66 -21.71
N ARG A 15 15.76 -33.41 -22.40
CA ARG A 15 14.80 -32.41 -21.95
C ARG A 15 14.23 -32.92 -20.64
N THR A 16 14.77 -32.48 -19.52
CA THR A 16 14.10 -32.59 -18.23
C THR A 16 13.23 -31.36 -18.06
N ALA A 17 11.93 -31.60 -17.89
CA ALA A 17 10.97 -30.59 -17.48
C ALA A 17 11.48 -29.92 -16.20
N ALA A 18 11.46 -28.58 -16.19
CA ALA A 18 11.81 -27.80 -15.01
C ALA A 18 10.84 -28.14 -13.87
N PRO A 19 11.33 -28.48 -12.66
CA PRO A 19 10.47 -28.58 -11.50
C PRO A 19 10.07 -27.18 -11.03
N ALA A 20 8.91 -27.15 -10.37
CA ALA A 20 8.19 -26.00 -9.85
C ALA A 20 9.07 -24.89 -9.26
N ALA A 21 8.70 -23.64 -9.58
CA ALA A 21 9.16 -22.45 -8.88
C ALA A 21 8.77 -22.58 -7.40
N GLY A 22 9.74 -22.96 -6.56
CA GLY A 22 9.58 -22.99 -5.11
C GLY A 22 9.77 -21.58 -4.55
N GLU A 23 8.70 -21.02 -4.00
CA GLU A 23 8.76 -19.86 -3.11
C GLU A 23 9.61 -20.25 -1.89
N VAL A 24 10.75 -19.59 -1.69
CA VAL A 24 11.57 -19.80 -0.49
C VAL A 24 11.17 -18.77 0.55
N VAL A 25 10.25 -19.15 1.44
CA VAL A 25 9.82 -18.34 2.57
C VAL A 25 10.84 -18.50 3.71
N ALA A 26 11.76 -17.54 3.85
CA ALA A 26 12.64 -17.48 5.03
C ALA A 26 12.00 -16.58 6.09
N ALA A 27 11.71 -17.15 7.27
CA ALA A 27 11.26 -16.38 8.43
C ALA A 27 12.47 -15.87 9.20
N GLN A 28 12.70 -14.55 9.19
CA GLN A 28 13.72 -13.93 10.02
C GLN A 28 13.07 -12.86 10.90
N GLY A 29 13.06 -13.09 12.22
CA GLY A 29 12.73 -12.07 13.22
C GLY A 29 11.29 -11.55 13.26
N GLY A 30 10.29 -12.29 12.75
CA GLY A 30 8.91 -11.80 12.65
C GLY A 30 8.65 -10.98 11.36
N ARG A 31 9.49 -11.19 10.34
CA ARG A 31 9.25 -10.75 8.97
C ARG A 31 9.31 -11.95 8.04
N VAL A 32 8.44 -11.95 7.04
CA VAL A 32 8.52 -12.87 5.91
C VAL A 32 9.15 -12.11 4.75
N ILE A 33 10.19 -12.71 4.17
CA ILE A 33 10.80 -12.23 2.94
C ILE A 33 10.26 -13.10 1.82
N ALA A 34 9.47 -12.50 0.93
CA ALA A 34 9.16 -13.09 -0.36
C ALA A 34 10.17 -12.54 -1.38
N THR A 35 10.85 -13.45 -2.08
CA THR A 35 11.68 -13.13 -3.25
C THR A 35 10.93 -13.60 -4.49
N GLU A 36 10.47 -12.66 -5.32
CA GLU A 36 9.92 -13.00 -6.64
C GLU A 36 11.05 -13.01 -7.68
N ALA A 37 11.26 -14.17 -8.30
CA ALA A 37 12.16 -14.30 -9.45
C ALA A 37 11.44 -13.81 -10.72
N ALA A 38 11.39 -12.50 -10.95
CA ALA A 38 10.92 -11.96 -12.22
C ALA A 38 12.03 -12.12 -13.28
N LYS A 39 11.81 -12.97 -14.29
CA LYS A 39 12.60 -13.11 -15.55
C LYS A 39 14.07 -12.63 -15.46
N GLY A 40 14.88 -13.31 -14.64
CA GLY A 40 16.34 -13.09 -14.60
C GLY A 40 16.82 -11.85 -13.83
N MET A 41 15.93 -11.09 -13.19
CA MET A 41 16.30 -10.06 -12.22
C MET A 41 15.77 -10.48 -10.85
N ALA A 42 16.67 -10.81 -9.92
CA ALA A 42 16.30 -10.96 -8.52
C ALA A 42 15.78 -9.60 -8.03
N THR A 43 14.46 -9.45 -7.93
CA THR A 43 13.83 -8.14 -7.69
C THR A 43 12.92 -8.20 -6.46
N ILE A 44 13.11 -7.19 -5.61
CA ILE A 44 12.37 -6.76 -4.42
C ILE A 44 12.21 -7.79 -3.29
N VAL A 45 13.05 -7.62 -2.27
CA VAL A 45 12.86 -8.15 -0.91
C VAL A 45 11.70 -7.38 -0.28
N LEU A 46 10.47 -7.89 -0.42
CA LEU A 46 9.32 -7.33 0.29
C LEU A 46 9.29 -7.95 1.69
N ALA A 47 9.91 -7.25 2.64
CA ALA A 47 9.87 -7.62 4.05
C ALA A 47 8.48 -7.29 4.61
N LYS A 48 7.56 -8.25 4.56
CA LYS A 48 6.23 -8.11 5.16
C LYS A 48 6.30 -8.43 6.64
N GLU A 49 5.85 -7.50 7.46
CA GLU A 49 5.80 -7.65 8.91
C GLU A 49 4.71 -8.66 9.29
N VAL A 50 5.07 -9.65 10.09
CA VAL A 50 4.19 -10.73 10.55
C VAL A 50 4.14 -10.74 12.07
N SER A 51 3.00 -11.18 12.61
CA SER A 51 2.82 -11.39 14.03
C SER A 51 3.63 -12.61 14.47
N LYS A 52 4.34 -12.48 15.59
CA LYS A 52 4.99 -13.61 16.26
C LYS A 52 3.97 -14.52 16.96
N ASP A 53 2.80 -13.99 17.29
CA ASP A 53 1.66 -14.74 17.79
C ASP A 53 0.95 -15.43 16.62
N ILE A 54 0.90 -16.76 16.65
CA ILE A 54 0.32 -17.61 15.61
C ILE A 54 -1.18 -17.33 15.42
N THR A 55 -1.94 -17.10 16.50
CA THR A 55 -3.38 -16.85 16.39
C THR A 55 -3.68 -15.52 15.73
N LYS A 56 -2.92 -14.47 16.09
CA LYS A 56 -3.00 -13.16 15.43
C LYS A 56 -2.55 -13.24 13.98
N GLN A 57 -1.50 -14.01 13.69
CA GLN A 57 -1.04 -14.22 12.32
C GLN A 57 -2.09 -14.94 11.48
N GLN A 58 -2.71 -16.00 12.01
CA GLN A 58 -3.80 -16.70 11.35
C GLN A 58 -4.99 -15.78 11.07
N ARG A 59 -5.30 -14.83 11.95
CA ARG A 59 -6.33 -13.82 11.71
C ARG A 59 -5.94 -12.86 10.58
N CYS A 60 -4.72 -12.33 10.58
CA CYS A 60 -4.22 -11.49 9.48
C CYS A 60 -4.22 -12.24 8.13
N ASN A 61 -3.89 -13.53 8.15
CA ASN A 61 -3.89 -14.38 6.96
C ASN A 61 -5.31 -14.63 6.39
N LYS A 62 -6.38 -14.24 7.07
CA LYS A 62 -7.74 -14.26 6.48
C LYS A 62 -8.04 -13.00 5.68
N CYS A 63 -7.22 -11.96 5.78
CA CYS A 63 -7.40 -10.70 5.07
C CYS A 63 -6.69 -10.73 3.72
N GLU A 64 -7.46 -10.73 2.63
CA GLU A 64 -6.93 -10.76 1.28
C GLU A 64 -6.07 -9.53 0.92
N PRO A 65 -6.47 -8.27 1.26
CA PRO A 65 -5.60 -7.11 1.17
C PRO A 65 -4.24 -7.30 1.85
N TYR A 66 -4.19 -7.98 2.99
CA TYR A 66 -2.93 -8.29 3.66
C TYR A 66 -2.13 -9.27 2.82
N GLN A 67 -2.72 -10.38 2.38
CA GLN A 67 -2.04 -11.44 1.61
C GLN A 67 -1.46 -10.95 0.28
N LEU A 68 -2.25 -10.21 -0.49
CA LEU A 68 -1.93 -9.82 -1.87
C LEU A 68 -1.24 -8.46 -1.97
N GLY A 69 -1.45 -7.61 -0.97
CA GLY A 69 -0.89 -6.28 -0.95
C GLY A 69 0.51 -6.23 -0.38
N ASN A 70 1.15 -5.08 -0.54
CA ASN A 70 2.48 -4.82 -0.04
C ASN A 70 2.62 -3.37 0.44
N LYS A 71 3.61 -3.14 1.27
CA LYS A 71 4.02 -1.78 1.63
C LYS A 71 4.89 -1.21 0.52
N HIS A 72 4.67 0.04 0.15
CA HIS A 72 5.59 0.77 -0.72
C HIS A 72 5.94 2.13 -0.13
N GLU A 73 7.09 2.68 -0.52
CA GLU A 73 7.51 4.02 -0.14
C GLU A 73 7.39 4.92 -1.36
N ILE A 74 6.77 6.08 -1.17
CA ILE A 74 6.59 7.09 -2.21
C ILE A 74 6.93 8.48 -1.68
N GLU A 75 7.28 9.38 -2.59
CA GLU A 75 7.54 10.78 -2.29
C GLU A 75 6.29 11.62 -2.56
N ARG A 76 5.75 12.29 -1.54
CA ARG A 76 4.60 13.20 -1.67
C ARG A 76 4.92 14.57 -1.09
N SER A 77 4.34 15.61 -1.68
CA SER A 77 4.27 16.92 -1.02
C SER A 77 3.04 16.94 -0.13
N MET A 78 3.27 16.85 1.18
CA MET A 78 2.20 16.80 2.18
C MET A 78 1.61 18.17 2.50
N GLY A 79 2.27 19.24 2.05
CA GLY A 79 1.88 20.61 2.35
C GLY A 79 2.18 20.94 3.80
N ASN A 80 1.15 20.96 4.64
CA ASN A 80 1.32 21.24 6.06
C ASN A 80 1.58 19.95 6.85
N GLU A 81 2.44 20.05 7.86
CA GLU A 81 2.90 18.92 8.66
C GLU A 81 1.76 18.09 9.26
N ILE A 82 0.62 18.72 9.61
CA ILE A 82 -0.52 18.01 10.19
C ILE A 82 -1.08 16.94 9.24
N ASN A 83 -0.93 17.10 7.91
CA ASN A 83 -1.40 16.13 6.94
C ASN A 83 -0.61 14.83 7.07
N THR A 84 0.72 14.94 7.23
CA THR A 84 1.61 13.82 7.50
C THR A 84 1.27 13.18 8.84
N GLN A 85 1.15 13.98 9.91
CA GLN A 85 0.82 13.48 11.25
C GLN A 85 -0.53 12.74 11.26
N TYR A 86 -1.52 13.29 10.57
CA TYR A 86 -2.85 12.70 10.48
C TYR A 86 -2.88 11.41 9.67
N GLN A 87 -2.28 11.39 8.48
CA GLN A 87 -2.13 10.17 7.69
C GLN A 87 -1.43 9.08 8.52
N PHE A 88 -0.35 9.45 9.21
CA PHE A 88 0.43 8.54 10.03
C PHE A 88 -0.36 7.95 11.21
N LYS A 89 -1.17 8.78 11.89
CA LYS A 89 -2.07 8.34 12.96
C LYS A 89 -3.04 7.29 12.43
N ILE A 90 -3.76 7.60 11.34
CA ILE A 90 -4.79 6.71 10.79
C ILE A 90 -4.17 5.41 10.26
N ALA A 91 -3.07 5.52 9.51
CA ALA A 91 -2.37 4.38 8.95
C ALA A 91 -1.94 3.39 10.04
N ASN A 92 -1.51 3.87 11.21
CA ASN A 92 -1.02 3.02 12.30
C ASN A 92 -2.03 2.72 13.41
N LEU A 93 -3.25 3.28 13.39
CA LEU A 93 -4.20 3.18 14.50
C LEU A 93 -4.57 1.73 14.86
N SER A 94 -4.66 0.84 13.87
CA SER A 94 -4.96 -0.59 14.07
C SER A 94 -4.21 -1.47 13.07
N SER A 95 -3.00 -1.07 12.71
CA SER A 95 -2.22 -1.71 11.64
C SER A 95 -1.45 -2.96 12.05
N TYR A 96 -1.39 -3.28 13.35
CA TYR A 96 -0.61 -4.42 13.85
C TYR A 96 -0.87 -5.69 13.02
N PRO A 97 0.17 -6.42 12.55
CA PRO A 97 1.59 -6.24 12.87
C PRO A 97 2.33 -5.22 11.99
N LEU A 98 1.67 -4.59 11.03
CA LEU A 98 2.26 -3.60 10.14
C LEU A 98 2.58 -2.31 10.91
N THR A 99 3.70 -1.68 10.57
CA THR A 99 4.04 -0.33 11.01
C THR A 99 4.36 0.53 9.79
N PHE A 100 3.54 1.53 9.51
CA PHE A 100 3.83 2.52 8.47
C PHE A 100 4.87 3.52 8.99
N ARG A 101 5.59 4.20 8.10
CA ARG A 101 6.67 5.15 8.44
C ARG A 101 6.62 6.36 7.53
N THR A 102 7.11 7.49 8.02
CA THR A 102 7.36 8.70 7.23
C THR A 102 8.78 9.18 7.50
N SER A 103 9.39 9.86 6.54
CA SER A 103 10.63 10.60 6.77
C SER A 103 10.33 11.97 7.38
N GLU A 104 11.37 12.62 7.91
CA GLU A 104 11.34 14.08 8.05
C GLU A 104 11.11 14.74 6.68
N PRO A 105 10.38 15.86 6.60
CA PRO A 105 10.26 16.63 5.37
C PRO A 105 11.63 17.12 4.87
N PHE A 106 11.83 17.11 3.55
CA PHE A 106 13.06 17.59 2.92
C PHE A 106 12.77 18.36 1.63
N LEU A 107 13.67 19.27 1.27
CA LEU A 107 13.63 19.97 -0.01
C LEU A 107 14.40 19.18 -1.07
N LYS A 108 13.68 18.73 -2.10
CA LYS A 108 14.30 18.11 -3.27
C LYS A 108 14.96 19.18 -4.16
N PRO A 109 16.14 18.92 -4.75
CA PRO A 109 16.74 19.85 -5.71
C PRO A 109 15.75 20.24 -6.81
N GLY A 110 15.55 21.54 -7.02
CA GLY A 110 14.59 22.08 -8.00
C GLY A 110 13.14 22.23 -7.50
N ASN A 111 12.81 21.72 -6.31
CA ASN A 111 11.49 21.90 -5.71
C ASN A 111 11.47 23.08 -4.74
N LYS A 112 10.38 23.85 -4.78
CA LYS A 112 10.11 24.92 -3.79
C LYS A 112 9.30 24.45 -2.58
N LYS A 113 8.72 23.25 -2.66
CA LYS A 113 7.88 22.66 -1.61
C LYS A 113 8.58 21.48 -1.01
N GLU A 114 8.43 21.34 0.30
CA GLU A 114 8.88 20.17 1.04
C GLU A 114 8.20 18.91 0.52
N THR A 115 8.98 17.84 0.54
CA THR A 115 8.62 16.49 0.15
C THR A 115 8.86 15.58 1.34
N THR A 116 7.96 14.63 1.53
CA THR A 116 8.05 13.63 2.58
C THR A 116 8.01 12.26 1.92
N LYS A 117 8.89 11.35 2.34
CA LYS A 117 8.75 9.94 2.00
C LYS A 117 7.71 9.34 2.93
N VAL A 118 6.65 8.77 2.37
CA VAL A 118 5.57 8.13 3.12
C VAL A 118 5.47 6.67 2.71
N GLN A 119 5.23 5.80 3.69
CA GLN A 119 4.90 4.41 3.43
C GLN A 119 3.38 4.24 3.37
N GLU A 120 2.92 3.62 2.30
CA GLU A 120 1.50 3.33 2.03
C GLU A 120 1.34 1.83 1.74
N TRP A 121 0.09 1.37 1.72
CA TRP A 121 -0.27 0.01 1.34
C TRP A 121 -0.78 -0.01 -0.10
N VAL A 122 -0.20 -0.85 -0.95
CA VAL A 122 -0.64 -1.05 -2.33
C VAL A 122 -1.22 -2.44 -2.50
N VAL A 123 -2.41 -2.53 -3.10
CA VAL A 123 -3.04 -3.79 -3.51
C VAL A 123 -3.88 -3.55 -4.76
N GLY A 124 -3.88 -4.49 -5.71
CA GLY A 124 -4.61 -4.33 -6.98
C GLY A 124 -4.15 -3.12 -7.81
N GLY A 125 -2.90 -2.67 -7.62
CA GLY A 125 -2.35 -1.48 -8.29
C GLY A 125 -2.82 -0.13 -7.73
N VAL A 126 -3.57 -0.11 -6.62
CA VAL A 126 -4.07 1.12 -5.99
C VAL A 126 -3.46 1.27 -4.59
N SER A 127 -3.08 2.50 -4.26
CA SER A 127 -2.56 2.90 -2.95
C SER A 127 -3.67 3.22 -1.96
N PHE A 128 -3.39 2.92 -0.70
CA PHE A 128 -4.16 3.25 0.48
C PHE A 128 -3.19 3.72 1.55
N ASP A 129 -3.57 4.73 2.34
CA ASP A 129 -2.69 5.25 3.40
C ASP A 129 -2.28 4.19 4.42
N GLY A 130 -3.13 3.18 4.65
CA GLY A 130 -2.77 2.03 5.47
C GLY A 130 -3.69 0.82 5.31
N LEU A 131 -3.35 -0.22 6.06
CA LEU A 131 -4.13 -1.45 6.19
C LEU A 131 -4.21 -1.85 7.67
N TRP A 132 -5.42 -2.15 8.12
CA TRP A 132 -5.70 -2.77 9.42
C TRP A 132 -6.03 -4.25 9.20
N PRO A 133 -5.03 -5.14 9.27
CA PRO A 133 -5.14 -6.51 8.75
C PRO A 133 -5.99 -7.42 9.62
N MET A 134 -6.20 -7.08 10.90
CA MET A 134 -7.01 -7.87 11.83
C MET A 134 -8.51 -7.74 11.56
N GLU A 135 -8.96 -6.56 11.12
CA GLU A 135 -10.35 -6.25 10.74
C GLU A 135 -10.56 -6.23 9.22
N CYS A 136 -9.46 -6.39 8.47
CA CYS A 136 -9.38 -6.31 7.02
C CYS A 136 -9.91 -5.00 6.42
N ILE A 137 -9.46 -3.89 6.99
CA ILE A 137 -9.88 -2.54 6.60
C ILE A 137 -8.71 -1.83 5.92
N LEU A 138 -8.88 -1.48 4.65
CA LEU A 138 -8.03 -0.52 3.96
C LEU A 138 -8.47 0.89 4.37
N VAL A 139 -7.51 1.75 4.70
CA VAL A 139 -7.79 3.07 5.25
C VAL A 139 -7.16 4.18 4.43
N GLU A 140 -7.88 5.30 4.38
CA GLU A 140 -7.47 6.56 3.75
C GLU A 140 -7.64 7.70 4.76
N ALA A 141 -6.77 8.69 4.74
CA ALA A 141 -6.76 9.83 5.62
C ALA A 141 -6.80 11.14 4.82
N LYS A 142 -7.84 11.94 5.02
CA LYS A 142 -7.99 13.27 4.41
C LYS A 142 -7.80 14.37 5.44
N GLY A 143 -6.66 15.04 5.38
CA GLY A 143 -6.27 16.15 6.26
C GLY A 143 -6.27 17.52 5.56
N ARG A 144 -6.77 18.56 6.24
CA ARG A 144 -6.75 19.97 5.81
C ARG A 144 -7.33 20.23 4.43
N TYR A 145 -8.50 19.67 4.14
CA TYR A 145 -9.24 19.98 2.92
C TYR A 145 -10.27 21.09 3.10
N ALA A 146 -10.57 21.51 4.33
CA ALA A 146 -11.54 22.60 4.56
C ALA A 146 -11.10 23.93 3.94
N GLN A 147 -9.79 24.15 3.80
CA GLN A 147 -9.25 25.33 3.09
C GLN A 147 -9.76 25.46 1.64
N PHE A 148 -10.17 24.35 1.00
CA PHE A 148 -10.75 24.37 -0.34
C PHE A 148 -12.24 24.74 -0.34
N LEU A 149 -12.88 24.72 0.83
CA LEU A 149 -14.27 25.13 1.03
C LEU A 149 -14.40 26.62 1.36
N ASP A 150 -13.29 27.32 1.62
CA ASP A 150 -13.30 28.77 1.84
C ASP A 150 -14.04 29.49 0.69
N PRO A 151 -14.99 30.41 0.98
CA PRO A 151 -15.69 31.18 -0.05
C PRO A 151 -14.78 31.97 -1.01
N LYS A 152 -13.56 32.31 -0.58
CA LYS A 152 -12.53 32.98 -1.40
C LYS A 152 -11.82 32.01 -2.35
N MET A 153 -11.93 30.70 -2.13
CA MET A 153 -11.35 29.69 -3.01
C MET A 153 -12.08 29.72 -4.36
N LYS A 154 -11.29 29.72 -5.45
CA LYS A 154 -11.87 29.69 -6.80
C LYS A 154 -12.66 28.40 -7.00
N VAL A 155 -13.89 28.51 -7.48
CA VAL A 155 -14.83 27.38 -7.66
C VAL A 155 -14.20 26.24 -8.46
N PHE A 156 -13.48 26.55 -9.54
CA PHE A 156 -12.83 25.51 -10.35
C PHE A 156 -11.74 24.75 -9.59
N ILE A 157 -11.02 25.40 -8.66
CA ILE A 157 -9.99 24.74 -7.84
C ILE A 157 -10.66 23.78 -6.87
N ARG A 158 -11.69 24.27 -6.15
CA ARG A 158 -12.48 23.43 -5.24
C ARG A 158 -13.04 22.22 -5.97
N ASN A 159 -13.73 22.42 -7.08
CA ASN A 159 -14.33 21.33 -7.84
C ASN A 159 -13.26 20.33 -8.30
N ASN A 160 -12.15 20.81 -8.87
CA ASN A 160 -11.07 19.92 -9.30
C ASN A 160 -10.49 19.09 -8.15
N VAL A 161 -10.28 19.68 -6.97
CA VAL A 161 -9.77 18.95 -5.79
C VAL A 161 -10.74 17.85 -5.36
N PHE A 162 -12.04 18.16 -5.25
CA PHE A 162 -13.02 17.18 -4.84
C PHE A 162 -13.34 16.14 -5.93
N ASP A 163 -13.29 16.49 -7.21
CA ASP A 163 -13.45 15.54 -8.31
C ASP A 163 -12.31 14.52 -8.34
N LEU A 164 -11.07 14.97 -8.08
CA LEU A 164 -9.92 14.06 -7.93
C LEU A 164 -10.08 13.16 -6.70
N MET A 165 -10.56 13.71 -5.58
CA MET A 165 -10.84 12.94 -4.37
C MET A 165 -11.92 11.86 -4.60
N ILE A 166 -12.99 12.18 -5.34
CA ILE A 166 -14.05 11.23 -5.70
C ILE A 166 -13.51 10.13 -6.62
N LYS A 167 -12.67 10.48 -7.61
CA LYS A 167 -12.03 9.51 -8.50
C LYS A 167 -11.14 8.53 -7.73
N GLU A 168 -10.39 9.02 -6.75
CA GLU A 168 -9.58 8.18 -5.87
C GLU A 168 -10.44 7.23 -5.04
N ALA A 169 -11.51 7.72 -4.42
CA ALA A 169 -12.48 6.89 -3.69
C ALA A 169 -13.11 5.82 -4.57
N ALA A 170 -13.48 6.15 -5.81
CA ALA A 170 -14.05 5.21 -6.77
C ALA A 170 -13.04 4.12 -7.18
N SER A 171 -11.79 4.51 -7.44
CA SER A 171 -10.70 3.58 -7.78
C SER A 171 -10.42 2.59 -6.64
N GLN A 172 -10.30 3.11 -5.42
CA GLN A 172 -10.11 2.30 -4.22
C GLN A 172 -11.31 1.37 -3.96
N LYS A 173 -12.54 1.87 -4.12
CA LYS A 173 -13.75 1.06 -3.99
C LYS A 173 -13.78 -0.08 -5.02
N ALA A 174 -13.39 0.19 -6.26
CA ALA A 174 -13.35 -0.83 -7.31
C ALA A 174 -12.39 -1.98 -6.95
N VAL A 175 -11.20 -1.67 -6.41
CA VAL A 175 -10.27 -2.70 -5.92
C VAL A 175 -10.85 -3.45 -4.71
N VAL A 176 -11.45 -2.75 -3.75
CA VAL A 176 -12.03 -3.40 -2.57
C VAL A 176 -13.17 -4.37 -2.94
N LEU A 177 -13.93 -4.07 -4.00
CA LEU A 177 -14.98 -4.96 -4.49
C LEU A 177 -14.45 -6.28 -5.10
N THR A 178 -13.18 -6.35 -5.50
CA THR A 178 -12.57 -7.58 -6.01
C THR A 178 -11.95 -8.44 -4.91
N LEU A 179 -11.78 -7.90 -3.70
CA LEU A 179 -11.09 -8.55 -2.58
C LEU A 179 -12.11 -9.06 -1.55
N LYS A 180 -12.02 -10.34 -1.19
CA LYS A 180 -12.90 -10.94 -0.19
C LYS A 180 -12.63 -10.34 1.18
N THR A 181 -13.71 -10.11 1.93
CA THR A 181 -13.70 -9.60 3.32
C THR A 181 -13.10 -8.20 3.50
N ALA A 182 -12.61 -7.57 2.43
CA ALA A 182 -12.02 -6.25 2.47
C ALA A 182 -13.09 -5.18 2.74
N LYS A 183 -12.72 -4.21 3.56
CA LYS A 183 -13.52 -3.01 3.82
C LYS A 183 -12.69 -1.78 3.47
N LEU A 184 -13.37 -0.67 3.23
CA LEU A 184 -12.77 0.63 2.96
C LEU A 184 -13.37 1.67 3.89
N ASN A 185 -12.50 2.33 4.66
CA ASN A 185 -12.89 3.45 5.50
C ASN A 185 -12.02 4.67 5.18
N TRP A 186 -12.65 5.81 4.94
CA TRP A 186 -11.98 7.09 4.79
C TRP A 186 -12.16 7.93 6.05
N TYR A 187 -11.06 8.42 6.61
CA TYR A 187 -11.05 9.21 7.83
C TYR A 187 -10.76 10.67 7.48
N PHE A 188 -11.65 11.56 7.89
CA PHE A 188 -11.54 13.00 7.69
C PHE A 188 -11.14 13.69 8.99
N TYR A 189 -10.10 14.53 8.91
CA TYR A 189 -9.67 15.37 10.02
C TYR A 189 -10.66 16.51 10.32
N GLU A 190 -11.38 16.98 9.29
CA GLU A 190 -12.32 18.10 9.37
C GLU A 190 -13.75 17.64 9.06
N LYS A 191 -14.69 17.93 9.95
CA LYS A 191 -16.09 17.52 9.80
C LYS A 191 -16.74 18.13 8.56
N GLU A 192 -16.50 19.42 8.31
CA GLU A 192 -17.06 20.13 7.15
C GLU A 192 -16.59 19.58 5.80
N THR A 193 -15.33 19.13 5.71
CA THR A 193 -14.85 18.42 4.51
C THR A 193 -15.59 17.10 4.33
N LYS A 194 -15.74 16.32 5.42
CA LYS A 194 -16.48 15.06 5.37
C LYS A 194 -17.91 15.26 4.88
N ASP A 195 -18.64 16.19 5.51
CA ASP A 195 -20.04 16.46 5.18
C ASP A 195 -20.17 16.87 3.69
N PHE A 196 -19.32 17.79 3.23
CA PHE A 196 -19.29 18.23 1.83
C PHE A 196 -18.96 17.10 0.84
N PHE A 197 -18.07 16.19 1.22
CA PHE A 197 -17.69 15.04 0.40
C PHE A 197 -18.82 14.00 0.36
N ASP A 198 -19.43 13.69 1.50
CA ASP A 198 -20.52 12.71 1.62
C ASP A 198 -21.73 13.06 0.74
N GLU A 199 -22.08 14.36 0.70
CA GLU A 199 -23.13 14.88 -0.19
C GLU A 199 -22.87 14.56 -1.68
N ARG A 200 -21.60 14.42 -2.09
CA ARG A 200 -21.20 14.19 -3.49
C ARG A 200 -21.04 12.73 -3.85
N ILE A 201 -20.68 11.89 -2.88
CA ILE A 201 -20.43 10.48 -3.14
C ILE A 201 -21.63 9.58 -2.94
N ALA A 202 -22.76 10.11 -2.44
CA ALA A 202 -24.00 9.36 -2.23
C ALA A 202 -23.78 8.00 -1.51
N ASN A 203 -22.97 7.99 -0.45
CA ASN A 203 -22.59 6.81 0.33
C ASN A 203 -21.80 5.72 -0.42
N MET A 204 -21.08 6.06 -1.51
CA MET A 204 -20.22 5.13 -2.26
C MET A 204 -19.19 4.39 -1.38
N ILE A 205 -18.66 5.08 -0.38
CA ILE A 205 -17.69 4.56 0.60
C ILE A 205 -18.07 5.01 2.01
N HIS A 206 -17.57 4.30 3.02
CA HIS A 206 -17.78 4.66 4.42
C HIS A 206 -16.77 5.74 4.84
N THR A 207 -17.28 6.84 5.37
CA THR A 207 -16.48 7.99 5.82
C THR A 207 -16.68 8.23 7.30
N ILE A 208 -15.61 8.64 7.99
CA ILE A 208 -15.58 8.82 9.44
C ILE A 208 -14.92 10.16 9.75
N PHE A 209 -15.51 10.97 10.62
CA PHE A 209 -14.84 12.15 11.16
C PHE A 209 -14.05 11.72 12.40
N MET A 210 -12.74 11.94 12.37
CA MET A 210 -11.84 11.58 13.46
C MET A 210 -10.69 12.58 13.51
N PRO A 211 -10.75 13.63 14.36
CA PRO A 211 -9.64 14.56 14.50
C PRO A 211 -8.42 13.92 15.16
N LEU A 212 -7.28 14.61 15.11
CA LEU A 212 -6.06 14.24 15.83
C LEU A 212 -6.28 14.21 17.35
#